data_AF-A0A960SSZ8-F1
#
_entry.id   AF-A0A960SSZ8-F1
#
_cell.length_a   1.000
_cell.length_b   1.000
_cell.length_c   1.000
_cell.angle_alpha   90.00
_cell.angle_beta   90.00
_cell.angle_gamma   90.00
#
_symmetry.space_group_name_H-M   'P 1'
#
loop_
_entity.id
_entity.type
_entity.pdbx_description
1 polymer ?
#
loop_
_entity_poly.entity_id
_entity_poly.type
_entity_poly.pdbx_seq_one_letter_code
_entity_poly.pdbx_strand_id
1 'polypeptide(L)' 'MNHLVTYFVLLALTATSILLAERFPQLDMLPLAIMGLATAKFLLVAFRFMEMRRGHLAWKVGLIGFSTLFLVFLSIASP' A
#
# COMPACT_ATOMS: atom_id res chain seq x y z
N MET A 1 -6.17 -17.21 -2.38
CA MET A 1 -7.12 -16.07 -2.33
C MET A 1 -7.75 -15.89 -3.70
N ASN A 2 -9.08 -15.84 -3.81
CA ASN A 2 -9.75 -15.65 -5.12
C ASN A 2 -9.66 -14.17 -5.56
N HIS A 3 -9.82 -13.89 -6.85
CA HIS A 3 -9.79 -12.51 -7.37
C HIS A 3 -10.86 -11.64 -6.69
N LEU A 4 -12.06 -12.19 -6.46
CA LEU A 4 -13.13 -11.53 -5.71
C LEU A 4 -12.70 -11.09 -4.31
N VAL A 5 -12.04 -11.97 -3.55
CA VAL A 5 -11.53 -11.63 -2.22
C VAL A 5 -10.50 -10.49 -2.30
N THR A 6 -9.67 -10.47 -3.34
CA THR A 6 -8.69 -9.39 -3.54
C THR A 6 -9.39 -8.06 -3.82
N TYR A 7 -10.46 -8.06 -4.61
CA TYR A 7 -11.26 -6.85 -4.83
C TYR A 7 -11.93 -6.36 -3.55
N PHE A 8 -12.51 -7.24 -2.74
CA PHE A 8 -13.08 -6.85 -1.44
C PHE A 8 -12.03 -6.25 -0.50
N VAL A 9 -10.82 -6.81 -0.46
CA VAL A 9 -9.71 -6.25 0.33
C VAL A 9 -9.30 -4.86 -0.18
N LEU A 10 -9.23 -4.66 -1.51
CA LEU A 10 -8.92 -3.34 -2.08
C LEU A 10 -10.01 -2.30 -1.75
N LEU A 11 -11.29 -2.69 -1.81
CA LEU A 11 -12.40 -1.83 -1.42
C LEU A 11 -12.33 -1.47 0.06
N ALA A 12 -12.06 -2.45 0.93
CA ALA A 12 -11.88 -2.20 2.37
C ALA A 12 -10.72 -1.22 2.62
N LEU A 13 -9.55 -1.44 2.01
CA LEU A 13 -8.39 -0.54 2.12
C LEU A 13 -8.70 0.88 1.61
N THR A 14 -9.57 1.02 0.62
CA THR A 14 -9.99 2.31 0.08
C THR A 14 -10.94 3.01 1.04
N ALA A 15 -11.96 2.29 1.55
CA ALA A 15 -12.87 2.82 2.56
C ALA A 15 -12.13 3.25 3.83
N THR A 16 -11.16 2.45 4.32
CA THR A 16 -10.34 2.84 5.47
C THR A 16 -9.49 4.08 5.19
N SER A 17 -8.97 4.25 3.96
CA SER A 17 -8.23 5.46 3.58
C SER A 17 -9.11 6.70 3.66
N ILE A 18 -10.35 6.61 3.16
CA ILE A 18 -11.33 7.71 3.20
C ILE A 18 -11.70 8.04 4.64
N LEU A 19 -12.08 7.03 5.43
CA LEU A 19 -12.45 7.21 6.83
C LEU A 19 -11.33 7.85 7.65
N LEU A 20 -10.09 7.45 7.41
CA LEU A 20 -8.94 8.02 8.11
C LEU A 20 -8.74 9.50 7.77
N ALA A 21 -8.85 9.85 6.48
CA ALA A 21 -8.73 11.24 6.01
C ALA A 21 -9.85 12.15 6.53
N GLU A 22 -11.08 11.65 6.60
CA GLU A 22 -12.23 12.45 7.07
C GLU A 22 -12.31 12.56 8.58
N ARG A 23 -12.00 11.48 9.32
CA ARG A 23 -12.15 11.45 10.78
C ARG A 23 -10.96 12.03 11.53
N PHE A 24 -9.79 12.00 10.93
CA PHE A 24 -8.56 12.43 11.60
C PHE A 24 -7.68 13.34 10.72
N PRO A 25 -8.22 14.44 10.16
CA PRO A 25 -7.48 15.33 9.27
C PRO A 25 -6.28 16.03 9.93
N GLN A 26 -6.25 16.08 11.27
CA GLN A 26 -5.23 16.75 12.07
C GLN A 26 -4.16 15.79 12.61
N LEU A 27 -4.23 14.50 12.30
CA LEU A 27 -3.16 13.57 12.68
C LEU A 27 -1.90 13.90 11.89
N ASP A 28 -0.80 14.24 12.57
CA ASP A 28 0.50 14.50 11.92
C ASP A 28 0.96 13.28 11.10
N MET A 29 0.65 12.07 11.57
CA MET A 29 0.96 10.81 10.89
C MET A 29 -0.03 10.44 9.77
N LEU A 30 -1.06 11.26 9.48
CA LEU A 30 -2.06 10.97 8.47
C LEU A 30 -1.47 10.73 7.08
N PRO A 31 -0.52 11.56 6.57
CA PRO A 31 0.11 11.32 5.28
C PRO A 31 0.83 9.97 5.24
N LEU A 32 1.59 9.63 6.29
CA LEU A 32 2.30 8.36 6.40
C LEU A 32 1.33 7.17 6.41
N ALA A 33 0.21 7.28 7.14
CA ALA A 33 -0.80 6.23 7.21
C ALA A 33 -1.52 6.01 5.86
N ILE A 34 -1.90 7.09 5.16
CA ILE A 34 -2.51 7.01 3.83
C ILE A 34 -1.53 6.42 2.82
N MET A 35 -0.25 6.83 2.87
CA MET A 35 0.78 6.28 2.00
C MET A 35 1.04 4.81 2.29
N GLY A 36 1.06 4.39 3.55
CA GLY A 36 1.14 2.97 3.93
C GLY A 36 -0.02 2.15 3.37
N LEU A 37 -1.25 2.65 3.46
CA LEU A 37 -2.43 2.01 2.85
C LEU A 37 -2.32 1.96 1.32
N ALA A 38 -1.81 3.02 0.69
CA ALA A 38 -1.56 3.06 -0.76
C ALA A 38 -0.53 2.02 -1.20
N THR A 39 0.59 1.91 -0.50
CA THR A 39 1.61 0.89 -0.75
C THR A 39 1.05 -0.52 -0.58
N ALA A 40 0.24 -0.78 0.45
CA ALA A 40 -0.42 -2.07 0.63
C ALA A 40 -1.34 -2.42 -0.56
N LYS A 41 -2.15 -1.46 -1.04
CA LYS A 41 -2.99 -1.64 -2.24
C LYS A 41 -2.14 -1.93 -3.48
N PHE A 42 -1.06 -1.18 -3.67
CA PHE A 42 -0.13 -1.35 -4.79
C PHE A 42 0.52 -2.75 -4.80
N LEU A 43 1.05 -3.20 -3.67
CA LEU A 43 1.65 -4.53 -3.55
C LEU A 43 0.63 -5.64 -3.78
N LEU A 44 -0.59 -5.49 -3.27
CA LEU A 44 -1.67 -6.45 -3.48
C LEU A 44 -1.99 -6.58 -4.98
N VAL A 45 -2.06 -5.46 -5.70
CA VAL A 45 -2.29 -5.46 -7.16
C VAL A 45 -1.10 -6.06 -7.91
N ALA A 46 0.13 -5.64 -7.58
CA ALA A 46 1.34 -6.12 -8.22
C ALA A 46 1.49 -7.65 -8.09
N PHE A 47 1.28 -8.21 -6.90
CA PHE A 47 1.44 -9.66 -6.69
C PHE A 47 0.23 -10.50 -7.10
N ARG A 48 -0.95 -9.92 -7.28
CA ARG A 48 -2.17 -10.69 -7.57
C ARG A 48 -2.69 -10.55 -9.00
N PHE A 49 -2.63 -9.35 -9.56
CA PHE A 49 -3.21 -9.04 -10.87
C PHE A 49 -2.16 -8.79 -11.94
N MET A 50 -0.94 -8.38 -11.56
CA MET A 50 0.13 -8.15 -12.52
C MET A 50 1.01 -9.39 -12.71
N GLU A 51 1.76 -9.40 -13.81
CA GLU A 51 2.72 -10.44 -14.16
C GLU A 51 3.84 -10.62 -13.11
N MET A 52 4.02 -9.64 -12.23
CA MET A 52 4.86 -9.72 -11.02
C MET A 52 4.59 -10.98 -10.19
N ARG A 53 3.38 -11.57 -10.24
CA ARG A 53 3.11 -12.88 -9.63
C ARG A 53 4.01 -14.00 -10.16
N ARG A 54 4.26 -14.02 -11.48
CA ARG A 54 5.09 -15.02 -12.18
C ARG A 54 6.53 -14.54 -12.40
N GLY A 55 6.80 -13.26 -12.15
CA GLY A 55 8.13 -12.67 -12.26
C GLY A 55 9.18 -13.30 -11.33
N HIS A 56 10.44 -13.15 -11.73
CA HIS A 56 11.60 -13.63 -10.99
C HIS A 56 11.63 -13.09 -9.55
N LEU A 57 12.16 -13.88 -8.61
CA LEU A 57 12.19 -13.53 -7.19
C LEU A 57 12.89 -12.19 -6.94
N ALA A 58 13.94 -11.89 -7.70
CA ALA A 58 14.67 -10.62 -7.61
C ALA A 58 13.76 -9.38 -7.77
N TRP A 59 12.79 -9.42 -8.70
CA TRP A 59 11.85 -8.31 -8.91
C TRP A 59 10.88 -8.17 -7.74
N LYS A 60 10.43 -9.28 -7.18
CA LYS A 60 9.52 -9.28 -6.02
C LYS A 60 10.21 -8.68 -4.80
N VAL A 61 11.45 -9.11 -4.53
CA VAL A 61 12.27 -8.58 -3.44
C VAL A 61 12.59 -7.10 -3.68
N GLY A 62 12.96 -6.73 -4.91
CA GLY A 62 13.22 -5.33 -5.28
C GLY A 62 12.00 -4.43 -5.07
N LEU A 63 10.80 -4.89 -5.44
CA LEU A 63 9.57 -4.12 -5.25
C LEU A 63 9.25 -3.90 -3.76
N ILE A 64 9.39 -4.95 -2.95
CA ILE A 64 9.18 -4.86 -1.50
C ILE A 64 10.22 -3.92 -0.89
N GLY A 65 11.51 -4.12 -1.22
CA GLY A 65 12.59 -3.28 -0.73
C GLY A 65 12.42 -1.80 -1.09
N PHE A 66 12.08 -1.51 -2.35
CA PHE A 66 11.79 -0.15 -2.79
C PHE A 66 10.59 0.45 -2.04
N SER A 67 9.50 -0.32 -1.91
CA SER A 67 8.29 0.12 -1.20
C SER A 67 8.58 0.43 0.27
N THR A 68 9.39 -0.39 0.93
CA THR A 68 9.84 -0.15 2.31
C THR A 68 10.73 1.08 2.40
N LEU A 69 11.73 1.21 1.54
CA LEU A 69 12.61 2.38 1.51
C LEU A 69 11.82 3.68 1.26
N PHE A 70 10.84 3.63 0.37
CA PHE A 70 9.95 4.76 0.10
C PHE A 70 9.18 5.19 1.35
N LEU A 71 8.61 4.24 2.09
CA LEU A 71 7.89 4.55 3.33
C LEU A 71 8.81 5.08 4.42
N VAL A 72 10.02 4.52 4.56
CA VAL A 72 11.03 5.02 5.51
C VAL A 72 11.43 6.45 5.14
N PHE A 73 11.73 6.71 3.88
CA PHE A 73 12.05 8.06 3.41
C PHE A 73 10.91 9.03 3.71
N LEU A 74 9.66 8.63 3.43
CA LEU A 74 8.49 9.45 3.68
C LEU A 74 8.29 9.73 5.18
N SER A 75 8.58 8.75 6.05
CA SER A 75 8.53 8.95 7.50
C SER A 75 9.55 9.95 8.05
N ILE A 76 10.67 10.15 7.35
CA ILE A 76 11.69 11.13 7.71
C ILE A 76 11.34 12.50 7.09
N ALA A 77 10.75 12.51 5.90
CA ALA A 77 10.40 13.72 5.16
C ALA A 77 9.10 14.39 5.62
N SER A 78 8.20 13.64 6.28
CA SER A 78 6.95 14.16 6.86
C SER A 78 7.20 14.43 8.35
N PRO A 79 7.39 15.70 8.79
CA PRO A 79 7.54 16.04 10.20
C PRO A 79 6.25 15.83 11.00
#